data_AF-A0A925P867-F1
#
_entry.id   AF-A0A925P867-F1
#
_cell.length_a   1.000
_cell.length_b   1.000
_cell.length_c   1.000
_cell.angle_alpha   90.00
_cell.angle_beta   90.00
_cell.angle_gamma   90.00
#
_symmetry.space_group_name_H-M   'P 1'
#
loop_
_entity.id
_entity.type
_entity.pdbx_description
1 polymer ?
#
loop_
_entity_poly.entity_id
_entity_poly.type
_entity_poly.pdbx_seq_one_letter_code
_entity_poly.pdbx_strand_id
1 'polypeptide(L)'
;GGQVDGRWLGIHDQNGNDRFTQRFALRAHGGYEPVAAMRFALEHQNPLVAGQVIADGPAAPYSETHYSFASVDNPSVLLWALKPAEEGLDHGVIARLWNVSDAPATASIRLTSGTASAQRTTHIETNLEPVALAPDSSLPSSFARQQIQTYRLVPKTKE
;
A
#
# COMPACT_ATOMS: atom_id res chain seq x y z
N GLY A 1 -9.23 -3.13 28.86
CA GLY A 1 -9.52 -4.42 28.22
C GLY A 1 -8.36 -5.34 28.46
N GLY A 2 -8.60 -6.64 28.55
CA GLY A 2 -7.56 -7.58 28.97
C GLY A 2 -7.38 -7.64 30.49
N GLN A 3 -8.45 -7.42 31.26
CA GLN A 3 -8.47 -7.87 32.64
C GLN A 3 -8.41 -9.39 32.62
N VAL A 4 -7.29 -9.95 33.04
CA VAL A 4 -7.06 -11.38 33.13
C VAL A 4 -6.81 -11.67 34.60
N ASP A 5 -7.71 -12.42 35.22
CA ASP A 5 -7.60 -12.90 36.60
C ASP A 5 -7.71 -11.81 37.71
N GLY A 6 -8.93 -11.58 38.21
CA GLY A 6 -9.17 -10.72 39.38
C GLY A 6 -9.09 -9.21 39.10
N ARG A 7 -9.44 -8.40 40.10
CA ARG A 7 -9.61 -6.92 39.95
C ARG A 7 -8.32 -6.12 39.80
N TRP A 8 -7.16 -6.76 39.91
CA TRP A 8 -5.84 -6.10 40.01
C TRP A 8 -4.93 -6.38 38.81
N LEU A 9 -5.37 -7.22 37.86
CA LEU A 9 -4.57 -7.63 36.72
C LEU A 9 -5.26 -7.20 35.43
N GLY A 10 -4.51 -6.52 34.56
CA GLY A 10 -4.99 -5.99 33.29
C GLY A 10 -4.89 -4.47 33.17
N ILE A 11 -5.44 -3.92 32.09
CA ILE A 11 -5.38 -2.48 31.81
C ILE A 11 -6.58 -1.76 32.44
N HIS A 12 -6.29 -0.94 33.46
CA HIS A 12 -7.26 -0.08 34.17
C HIS A 12 -7.64 1.17 33.35
N ASP A 13 -8.60 1.97 33.85
CA ASP A 13 -8.98 3.30 33.33
C ASP A 13 -9.31 3.34 31.83
N GLN A 14 -10.16 2.41 31.40
CA GLN A 14 -10.54 2.22 30.01
C GLN A 14 -11.65 3.18 29.53
N ASN A 15 -11.75 4.36 30.15
CA ASN A 15 -12.77 5.37 29.88
C ASN A 15 -14.21 4.80 29.89
N GLY A 16 -14.51 3.96 30.87
CA GLY A 16 -15.83 3.32 31.02
C GLY A 16 -16.11 2.14 30.09
N ASN A 17 -15.18 1.76 29.19
CA ASN A 17 -15.37 0.58 28.33
C ASN A 17 -15.17 -0.72 29.12
N ASP A 18 -16.19 -1.58 29.09
CA ASP A 18 -16.21 -2.90 29.75
C ASP A 18 -16.17 -4.08 28.76
N ARG A 19 -16.31 -3.81 27.46
CA ARG A 19 -16.33 -4.82 26.38
C ARG A 19 -15.26 -4.54 25.35
N PHE A 20 -14.49 -5.59 25.00
CA PHE A 20 -13.38 -5.50 24.06
C PHE A 20 -13.42 -6.67 23.09
N THR A 21 -13.25 -6.39 21.80
CA THR A 21 -13.02 -7.41 20.78
C THR A 21 -11.54 -7.47 20.48
N GLN A 22 -10.92 -8.62 20.74
CA GLN A 22 -9.52 -8.87 20.42
C GLN A 22 -9.43 -9.78 19.20
N ARG A 23 -8.65 -9.38 18.20
CA ARG A 23 -8.40 -10.17 16.99
C ARG A 23 -6.89 -10.30 16.82
N PHE A 24 -6.44 -11.53 16.65
CA PHE A 24 -5.05 -11.86 16.42
C PHE A 24 -4.98 -13.08 15.50
N ALA A 25 -3.83 -13.27 14.87
CA ALA A 25 -3.55 -14.46 14.08
C ALA A 25 -2.11 -14.89 14.32
N LEU A 26 -1.89 -16.21 14.35
CA LEU A 26 -0.58 -16.82 14.48
C LEU A 26 -0.31 -17.65 13.22
N ARG A 27 0.88 -17.51 12.65
CA ARG A 27 1.33 -18.29 11.50
C ARG A 27 2.66 -18.93 11.83
N ALA A 28 2.70 -20.27 11.85
CA ALA A 28 3.94 -21.00 11.98
C ALA A 28 4.84 -20.77 10.75
N HIS A 29 6.14 -20.66 10.97
CA HIS A 29 7.16 -20.52 9.93
C HIS A 29 8.48 -21.16 10.41
N GLY A 30 9.43 -21.32 9.50
CA GLY A 30 10.80 -21.75 9.84
C GLY A 30 11.62 -20.57 10.38
N GLY A 31 12.69 -20.21 9.67
CA GLY A 31 13.41 -18.95 9.92
C GLY A 31 12.52 -17.71 9.75
N TYR A 32 12.99 -16.56 10.23
CA TYR A 32 12.27 -15.29 10.07
C TYR A 32 12.29 -14.86 8.60
N GLU A 33 11.10 -14.71 8.01
CA GLU A 33 10.90 -14.25 6.63
C GLU A 33 10.13 -12.92 6.65
N PRO A 34 10.82 -11.77 6.61
CA PRO A 34 10.20 -10.46 6.88
C PRO A 34 9.09 -10.10 5.90
N VAL A 35 9.28 -10.41 4.62
CA VAL A 35 8.29 -10.15 3.56
C VAL A 35 7.02 -10.98 3.79
N ALA A 36 7.16 -12.28 4.06
CA ALA A 36 6.03 -13.15 4.30
C ALA A 36 5.27 -12.79 5.59
N ALA A 37 6.01 -12.42 6.64
CA ALA A 37 5.43 -11.99 7.92
C ALA A 37 4.64 -10.68 7.79
N MET A 38 5.20 -9.66 7.12
CA MET A 38 4.52 -8.38 6.93
C MET A 38 3.28 -8.51 6.03
N ARG A 39 3.35 -9.28 4.95
CA ARG A 39 2.19 -9.53 4.08
C ARG A 39 1.07 -10.22 4.84
N PHE A 40 1.39 -11.24 5.64
CA PHE A 40 0.40 -11.90 6.51
C PHE A 40 -0.24 -10.93 7.52
N ALA A 41 0.57 -10.07 8.15
CA ALA A 41 0.07 -9.07 9.09
C ALA A 41 -0.88 -8.06 8.40
N LEU A 42 -0.54 -7.62 7.19
CA LEU A 42 -1.36 -6.70 6.41
C LEU A 42 -2.64 -7.36 5.91
N GLU A 43 -2.59 -8.60 5.42
CA GLU A 43 -3.79 -9.36 5.01
C GLU A 43 -4.77 -9.54 6.18
N HIS A 44 -4.27 -9.72 7.41
CA HIS A 44 -5.11 -9.78 8.60
C HIS A 44 -5.76 -8.43 8.96
N GLN A 45 -5.07 -7.32 8.71
CA GLN A 45 -5.53 -5.97 9.06
C GLN A 45 -6.37 -5.30 7.97
N ASN A 46 -6.30 -5.78 6.72
CA ASN A 46 -7.00 -5.22 5.58
C ASN A 46 -8.15 -6.15 5.16
N PRO A 47 -9.38 -5.95 5.70
CA PRO A 47 -10.52 -6.77 5.33
C PRO A 47 -10.89 -6.56 3.85
N LEU A 48 -11.46 -7.59 3.25
CA LEU A 48 -12.08 -7.46 1.93
C LEU A 48 -13.25 -6.47 1.99
N VAL A 49 -13.30 -5.57 1.01
CA VAL A 49 -14.42 -4.66 0.79
C VAL A 49 -15.18 -5.17 -0.43
N ALA A 50 -16.48 -5.41 -0.26
CA ALA A 50 -17.37 -5.87 -1.31
C ALA A 50 -18.44 -4.81 -1.60
N GLY A 51 -18.77 -4.63 -2.88
CA GLY A 51 -19.82 -3.73 -3.35
C GLY A 51 -20.41 -4.26 -4.66
N GLN A 52 -21.67 -3.91 -4.93
CA GLN A 52 -22.34 -4.28 -6.17
C GLN A 52 -21.77 -3.47 -7.35
N VAL A 53 -21.43 -4.15 -8.44
CA VAL A 53 -21.13 -3.49 -9.72
C VAL A 53 -22.45 -3.03 -10.34
N ILE A 54 -22.62 -1.72 -10.53
CA ILE A 54 -23.88 -1.10 -10.99
C ILE A 54 -23.85 -0.64 -12.46
N ALA A 55 -22.67 -0.61 -13.08
CA ALA A 55 -22.50 -0.24 -14.48
C ALA A 55 -22.19 -1.51 -15.29
N ASP A 56 -23.04 -1.81 -16.27
CA ASP A 56 -22.89 -2.92 -17.19
C ASP A 56 -22.84 -2.45 -18.65
N GLY A 57 -22.28 -3.30 -19.52
CA GLY A 57 -22.28 -3.10 -20.96
C GLY A 57 -21.10 -2.32 -21.56
N PRO A 58 -21.08 -2.14 -22.90
CA PRO A 58 -19.91 -1.69 -23.67
C PRO A 58 -19.42 -0.27 -23.34
N ALA A 59 -20.23 0.54 -22.66
CA ALA A 59 -19.90 1.91 -22.29
C ALA A 59 -19.22 2.03 -20.92
N ALA A 60 -19.12 0.94 -20.14
CA ALA A 60 -18.46 0.96 -18.84
C ALA A 60 -16.94 1.14 -19.00
N PRO A 61 -16.32 2.12 -18.32
CA PRO A 61 -14.89 2.44 -18.50
C PRO A 61 -13.92 1.44 -17.85
N TYR A 62 -14.44 0.45 -17.12
CA TYR A 62 -13.70 -0.58 -16.39
C TYR A 62 -14.41 -1.93 -16.50
N SER A 63 -13.65 -3.02 -16.47
CA SER A 63 -14.21 -4.38 -16.48
C SER A 63 -14.93 -4.69 -15.16
N GLU A 64 -16.08 -5.35 -15.28
CA GLU A 64 -16.89 -5.79 -14.13
C GLU A 64 -16.24 -6.93 -13.32
N THR A 65 -15.30 -7.68 -13.91
CA THR A 65 -14.70 -8.86 -13.30
C THR A 65 -13.24 -8.67 -12.89
N HIS A 66 -12.53 -7.74 -13.51
CA HIS A 66 -11.11 -7.58 -13.25
C HIS A 66 -10.62 -6.16 -13.55
N TYR A 67 -10.09 -5.50 -12.53
CA TYR A 67 -9.36 -4.26 -12.69
C TYR A 67 -8.25 -4.17 -11.65
N SER A 68 -7.07 -3.72 -12.07
CA SER A 68 -6.02 -3.28 -11.16
C SER A 68 -5.71 -1.83 -11.47
N PHE A 69 -5.57 -0.99 -10.44
CA PHE A 69 -5.15 0.39 -10.62
C PHE A 69 -3.63 0.49 -10.78
N ALA A 70 -2.89 -0.28 -9.99
CA ALA A 70 -1.43 -0.29 -9.96
C ALA A 70 -0.87 -1.68 -9.65
N SER A 71 0.34 -1.96 -10.13
CA SER A 71 1.10 -3.18 -9.80
C SER A 71 2.53 -2.86 -9.42
N VAL A 72 3.11 -3.70 -8.55
CA VAL A 72 4.53 -3.70 -8.18
C VAL A 72 5.08 -5.09 -8.47
N ASP A 73 6.19 -5.16 -9.19
CA ASP A 73 6.74 -6.43 -9.71
C ASP A 73 7.59 -7.21 -8.70
N ASN A 74 8.15 -6.56 -7.68
CA ASN A 74 8.97 -7.19 -6.67
C ASN A 74 8.17 -7.44 -5.38
N PRO A 75 7.97 -8.71 -4.96
CA PRO A 75 7.19 -9.02 -3.77
C PRO A 75 7.81 -8.54 -2.45
N SER A 76 9.11 -8.21 -2.44
CA SER A 76 9.82 -7.66 -1.28
C SER A 76 9.56 -6.17 -1.06
N VAL A 77 9.01 -5.48 -2.08
CA VAL A 77 8.65 -4.07 -2.02
C VAL A 77 7.13 -3.93 -1.95
N LEU A 78 6.64 -3.47 -0.81
CA LEU A 78 5.21 -3.30 -0.59
C LEU A 78 4.77 -1.90 -1.04
N LEU A 79 3.61 -1.83 -1.71
CA LEU A 79 2.86 -0.58 -1.85
C LEU A 79 2.19 -0.27 -0.50
N TRP A 80 2.86 0.52 0.32
CA TRP A 80 2.45 0.84 1.69
C TRP A 80 1.29 1.84 1.74
N ALA A 81 1.28 2.80 0.82
CA ALA A 81 0.18 3.75 0.69
C ALA A 81 -0.04 4.13 -0.77
N LEU A 82 -1.29 4.31 -1.12
CA LEU A 82 -1.73 4.85 -2.40
C LEU A 82 -2.90 5.79 -2.15
N LYS A 83 -2.71 7.07 -2.49
CA LYS A 83 -3.74 8.10 -2.26
C LYS A 83 -3.61 9.23 -3.28
N PRO A 84 -4.64 10.06 -3.49
CA PRO A 84 -4.48 11.33 -4.18
C PRO A 84 -3.40 12.20 -3.50
N ALA A 85 -2.75 13.06 -4.28
CA ALA A 85 -1.92 14.12 -3.71
C ALA A 85 -2.76 15.00 -2.78
N GLU A 86 -2.13 15.58 -1.74
CA GLU A 86 -2.80 16.46 -0.78
C GLU A 86 -3.42 17.69 -1.46
N GLU A 87 -2.85 18.14 -2.58
CA GLU A 87 -3.39 19.24 -3.37
C GLU A 87 -4.53 18.82 -4.33
N GLY A 88 -4.86 17.52 -4.40
CA GLY A 88 -5.95 16.98 -5.23
C GLY A 88 -5.49 16.00 -6.31
N LEU A 89 -6.46 15.30 -6.94
CA LEU A 89 -6.21 14.28 -7.96
C LEU A 89 -5.51 14.81 -9.22
N ASP A 90 -5.76 16.07 -9.58
CA ASP A 90 -5.15 16.72 -10.75
C ASP A 90 -3.63 16.91 -10.59
N HIS A 91 -3.14 16.83 -9.35
CA HIS A 91 -1.72 16.90 -9.01
C HIS A 91 -1.05 15.52 -8.93
N GLY A 92 -1.77 14.46 -9.31
CA GLY A 92 -1.30 13.09 -9.37
C GLY A 92 -1.67 12.25 -8.16
N VAL A 93 -1.10 11.05 -8.13
CA VAL A 93 -1.32 10.04 -7.09
C VAL A 93 -0.01 9.80 -6.35
N ILE A 94 -0.09 9.72 -5.04
CA ILE A 94 1.04 9.47 -4.16
C ILE A 94 1.12 7.97 -3.91
N ALA A 95 2.22 7.37 -4.33
CA ALA A 95 2.57 5.98 -4.05
C ALA A 95 3.76 5.95 -3.08
N ARG A 96 3.58 5.30 -1.94
CA ARG A 96 4.65 5.03 -0.97
C ARG A 96 5.03 3.56 -1.03
N LEU A 97 6.29 3.29 -1.31
CA LEU A 97 6.83 1.95 -1.42
C LEU A 97 7.82 1.67 -0.30
N TRP A 98 7.78 0.46 0.24
CA TRP A 98 8.67 0.02 1.31
C TRP A 98 9.34 -1.31 0.94
N ASN A 99 10.66 -1.33 0.83
CA ASN A 99 11.41 -2.59 0.78
C ASN A 99 11.49 -3.18 2.18
N VAL A 100 10.74 -4.25 2.43
CA VAL A 100 10.65 -4.90 3.76
C VAL A 100 11.75 -5.94 3.96
N SER A 101 12.56 -6.22 2.94
CA SER A 101 13.67 -7.16 3.09
C SER A 101 14.89 -6.54 3.79
N ASP A 102 15.78 -7.40 4.26
CA ASP A 102 17.07 -7.04 4.86
C ASP A 102 18.18 -6.80 3.81
N ALA A 103 17.85 -6.93 2.52
CA ALA A 103 18.74 -6.69 1.40
C ALA A 103 18.28 -5.49 0.54
N PRO A 104 19.17 -4.86 -0.23
CA PRO A 104 18.77 -3.95 -1.30
C PRO A 104 17.86 -4.64 -2.32
N ALA A 105 16.91 -3.90 -2.88
CA ALA A 105 15.96 -4.42 -3.87
C ALA A 105 15.67 -3.38 -4.95
N THR A 106 15.36 -3.87 -6.16
CA THR A 106 14.80 -3.06 -7.24
C THR A 106 13.35 -3.46 -7.46
N ALA A 107 12.49 -2.50 -7.79
CA ALA A 107 11.11 -2.74 -8.16
C ALA A 107 10.68 -1.76 -9.24
N SER A 108 9.64 -2.12 -9.98
CA SER A 108 8.92 -1.23 -10.86
C SER A 108 7.47 -1.12 -10.42
N ILE A 109 6.96 0.12 -10.34
CA ILE A 109 5.53 0.38 -10.18
C ILE A 109 4.91 0.81 -11.50
N ARG A 110 3.81 0.15 -11.87
CA ARG A 110 3.05 0.46 -13.09
C ARG A 110 1.64 0.88 -12.72
N LEU A 111 1.20 2.02 -13.24
CA LEU A 111 -0.22 2.38 -13.29
C LEU A 111 -0.85 1.77 -14.55
N THR A 112 -2.09 1.31 -14.46
CA THR A 112 -2.77 0.67 -15.61
C THR A 112 -2.97 1.60 -16.80
N SER A 113 -3.20 2.90 -16.57
CA SER A 113 -3.20 3.90 -17.65
C SER A 113 -1.79 4.24 -18.17
N GLY A 114 -0.74 3.75 -17.50
CA GLY A 114 0.63 4.22 -17.66
C GLY A 114 0.90 5.51 -16.87
N THR A 115 2.17 5.79 -16.62
CA THR A 115 2.62 7.01 -15.94
C THR A 115 3.10 8.02 -16.99
N ALA A 116 2.66 9.27 -16.89
CA ALA A 116 3.10 10.37 -17.74
C ALA A 116 4.37 11.04 -17.18
N SER A 117 4.42 11.24 -15.86
CA SER A 117 5.58 11.75 -15.16
C SER A 117 5.63 11.26 -13.71
N ALA A 118 6.83 11.24 -13.13
CA ALA A 118 7.05 10.87 -11.75
C ALA A 118 8.02 11.83 -11.06
N GLN A 119 7.76 12.10 -9.79
CA GLN A 119 8.64 12.85 -8.88
C GLN A 119 8.89 12.00 -7.64
N ARG A 120 10.13 11.94 -7.16
CA ARG A 120 10.38 11.49 -5.79
C ARG A 120 9.98 12.62 -4.85
N THR A 121 9.30 12.28 -3.77
CA THR A 121 8.79 13.26 -2.79
C THR A 121 9.17 12.87 -1.37
N THR A 122 9.11 13.85 -0.48
CA THR A 122 9.20 13.60 0.97
C THR A 122 7.96 12.87 1.47
N HIS A 123 7.97 12.47 2.75
CA HIS A 123 6.80 11.87 3.39
C HIS A 123 5.57 12.81 3.42
N ILE A 124 5.80 14.12 3.34
CA ILE A 124 4.78 15.18 3.27
C ILE A 124 4.66 15.77 1.86
N GLU A 125 5.00 14.99 0.83
CA GLU A 125 4.71 15.27 -0.59
C GLU A 125 5.43 16.46 -1.21
N THR A 126 6.46 16.98 -0.54
CA THR A 126 7.37 17.96 -1.11
C THR A 126 8.20 17.30 -2.20
N ASN A 127 8.15 17.82 -3.42
CA ASN A 127 8.94 17.31 -4.54
C ASN A 127 10.44 17.47 -4.27
N LEU A 128 11.20 16.43 -4.59
CA LEU A 128 12.66 16.39 -4.46
C LEU A 128 13.31 16.41 -5.84
N GLU A 129 13.06 15.39 -6.65
CA GLU A 129 13.60 15.30 -8.00
C GLU A 129 12.69 14.51 -8.95
N PRO A 130 12.72 14.82 -10.26
CA PRO A 130 12.04 14.00 -11.26
C PRO A 130 12.68 12.62 -11.35
N VAL A 131 11.87 11.60 -11.60
CA VAL A 131 12.35 10.24 -11.87
C VAL A 131 12.04 9.85 -13.30
N ALA A 132 13.05 9.37 -14.02
CA ALA A 132 12.89 8.89 -15.38
C ALA A 132 12.03 7.61 -15.40
N LEU A 133 11.06 7.58 -16.31
CA LEU A 133 10.23 6.41 -16.54
C LEU A 133 10.92 5.43 -17.50
N ALA A 134 10.61 4.14 -17.37
CA ALA A 134 11.00 3.14 -18.34
C ALA A 134 10.18 3.30 -19.66
N PRO A 135 10.63 2.70 -20.78
CA PRO A 135 9.94 2.81 -22.07
C PRO A 135 8.46 2.39 -22.05
N ASP A 136 8.11 1.49 -21.14
CA ASP A 136 6.74 1.00 -20.94
C ASP A 136 5.90 1.86 -19.98
N SER A 137 6.38 3.06 -19.65
CA SER A 137 5.73 4.03 -18.75
C SER A 137 5.57 3.55 -17.29
N SER A 138 6.39 2.57 -16.89
CA SER A 138 6.56 2.19 -15.49
C SER A 138 7.63 3.03 -14.80
N LEU A 139 7.54 3.15 -13.48
CA LEU A 139 8.53 3.84 -12.66
C LEU A 139 9.50 2.81 -12.07
N PRO A 140 10.74 2.71 -12.58
CA PRO A 140 11.78 1.91 -11.94
C PRO A 140 12.22 2.57 -10.63
N SER A 141 12.56 1.76 -9.63
CA SER A 141 12.95 2.22 -8.30
C SER A 141 13.97 1.28 -7.67
N SER A 142 14.98 1.86 -7.01
CA SER A 142 15.99 1.12 -6.24
C SER A 142 15.89 1.48 -4.78
N PHE A 143 15.97 0.48 -3.91
CA PHE A 143 15.81 0.61 -2.47
C PHE A 143 17.00 0.02 -1.74
N ALA A 144 17.49 0.72 -0.72
CA ALA A 144 18.28 0.07 0.33
C ALA A 144 17.39 -0.87 1.16
N ARG A 145 18.01 -1.71 2.00
CA ARG A 145 17.26 -2.53 2.96
C ARG A 145 16.35 -1.65 3.82
N GLN A 146 15.13 -2.11 4.09
CA GLN A 146 14.15 -1.39 4.94
C GLN A 146 13.79 0.04 4.47
N GLN A 147 14.15 0.44 3.25
CA GLN A 147 13.94 1.82 2.80
C GLN A 147 12.49 2.05 2.36
N ILE A 148 11.95 3.18 2.79
CA ILE A 148 10.69 3.74 2.30
C ILE A 148 10.99 4.88 1.34
N GLN A 149 10.36 4.88 0.17
CA GLN A 149 10.36 6.01 -0.77
C GLN A 149 8.93 6.40 -1.12
N THR A 150 8.71 7.69 -1.31
CA THR A 150 7.41 8.25 -1.72
C THR A 150 7.56 8.87 -3.09
N TYR A 151 6.59 8.63 -3.96
CA TYR A 151 6.57 9.15 -5.31
C TYR A 151 5.22 9.79 -5.60
N ARG A 152 5.25 10.92 -6.31
CA ARG A 152 4.09 11.51 -6.97
C ARG A 152 4.08 11.03 -8.42
N LEU A 153 3.05 10.29 -8.80
CA LEU A 153 2.85 9.72 -10.13
C LEU A 153 1.72 10.46 -10.82
N VAL A 154 1.97 11.04 -11.98
CA VAL A 154 0.92 11.61 -12.83
C VAL A 154 0.50 10.51 -13.81
N PRO A 155 -0.74 9.99 -13.75
CA PRO A 155 -1.22 9.00 -14.71
C PRO A 155 -1.31 9.61 -16.12
N LYS A 156 -1.15 8.81 -17.17
CA LYS A 156 -1.55 9.26 -18.51
C LYS A 156 -3.05 9.44 -18.58
N THR A 157 -3.49 10.45 -19.33
CA THR A 157 -4.89 10.59 -19.74
C THR A 157 -5.28 9.39 -20.60
N LYS A 158 -6.50 8.88 -20.41
CA LYS A 158 -7.08 7.93 -21.38
C LYS A 158 -7.27 8.68 -22.70
N GLU A 159 -6.69 8.15 -23.79
CA GLU A 159 -7.04 8.57 -25.17
C GLU A 159 -8.47 8.17 -25.51
#